data_AF-A0A8F6TXU4-F1
#
_entry.id   AF-A0A8F6TXU4-F1
#
_cell.length_a   1.000
_cell.length_b   1.000
_cell.length_c   1.000
_cell.angle_alpha   90.00
_cell.angle_beta   90.00
_cell.angle_gamma   90.00
#
_symmetry.space_group_name_H-M   'P 1'
#
loop_
_entity.id
_entity.type
_entity.pdbx_description
1 polymer ?
#
loop_
_entity_poly.entity_id
_entity_poly.type
_entity_poly.pdbx_seq_one_letter_code
_entity_poly.pdbx_strand_id
1 'polypeptide(L)'
;MPIRFDSGGIEAVGTGQRIDFGRAQAGVLQTMTRLQGGSPVELPCDNSANRAYRWRNGPMLVFRNGAFAGWSISDAAQSADGRTAFGQTCVPLG
;
A
#
# COMPACT_ATOMS: atom_id res chain seq x y z
N MET A 1 -5.95 7.73 -12.85
CA MET A 1 -6.31 8.74 -11.83
C MET A 1 -5.12 8.86 -10.87
N PRO A 2 -4.62 10.06 -10.56
CA PRO A 2 -3.51 10.21 -9.63
C PRO A 2 -3.95 9.82 -8.21
N ILE A 3 -3.09 9.11 -7.48
CA ILE A 3 -3.32 8.72 -6.09
C ILE A 3 -2.22 9.30 -5.20
N ARG A 4 -2.55 9.55 -3.94
CA ARG A 4 -1.64 10.09 -2.95
C ARG A 4 -1.66 9.26 -1.67
N PHE A 5 -0.50 8.85 -1.20
CA PHE A 5 -0.32 8.06 0.01
C PHE A 5 -0.04 8.96 1.22
N ASP A 6 -0.61 8.58 2.36
CA ASP A 6 -0.24 9.14 3.67
C ASP A 6 -0.23 8.03 4.74
N SER A 7 0.01 8.39 5.99
CA SER A 7 0.13 7.44 7.10
C SER A 7 -1.13 6.61 7.38
N GLY A 8 -2.30 7.09 6.96
CA GLY A 8 -3.59 6.48 7.27
C GLY A 8 -4.37 5.96 6.06
N GLY A 9 -3.92 6.23 4.84
CA GLY A 9 -4.67 5.82 3.66
C GLY A 9 -4.11 6.27 2.32
N ILE A 10 -5.00 6.16 1.34
CA ILE A 10 -4.76 6.55 -0.04
C ILE A 10 -5.88 7.48 -0.46
N GLU A 11 -5.52 8.68 -0.86
CA GLU A 11 -6.43 9.64 -1.44
C GLU A 11 -6.39 9.54 -2.97
N ALA A 12 -7.56 9.54 -3.59
CA ALA A 12 -7.71 9.59 -5.03
C ALA A 12 -7.84 11.06 -5.45
N VAL A 13 -6.72 11.62 -5.92
CA VAL A 13 -6.52 13.07 -6.09
C VAL A 13 -7.57 13.64 -7.03
N GLY A 14 -8.20 14.74 -6.61
CA GLY A 14 -9.23 15.45 -7.38
C GLY A 14 -10.65 14.90 -7.22
N THR A 15 -10.85 13.81 -6.48
CA THR A 15 -12.19 13.25 -6.20
C THR A 15 -12.62 13.36 -4.74
N GLY A 16 -11.68 13.67 -3.84
CA GLY A 16 -11.91 13.65 -2.39
C GLY A 16 -12.17 12.25 -1.82
N GLN A 17 -12.12 11.20 -2.63
CA GLN A 17 -12.29 9.83 -2.17
C GLN A 17 -11.03 9.34 -1.48
N ARG A 18 -11.21 8.76 -0.29
CA ARG A 18 -10.13 8.21 0.53
C ARG A 18 -10.37 6.74 0.81
N ILE A 19 -9.30 5.96 0.74
CA ILE A 19 -9.25 4.57 1.16
C ILE A 19 -8.47 4.53 2.45
N ASP A 20 -9.18 4.43 3.58
CA ASP A 20 -8.54 4.30 4.88
C ASP A 20 -8.00 2.88 5.09
N PHE A 21 -6.77 2.83 5.59
CA PHE A 21 -6.10 1.58 5.93
C PHE A 21 -6.61 0.94 7.24
N GLY A 22 -7.48 1.63 7.99
CA GLY A 22 -8.21 1.09 9.14
C GLY A 22 -9.37 0.15 8.76
N ARG A 23 -9.64 -0.07 7.47
CA ARG A 23 -10.60 -1.06 6.98
C ARG A 23 -9.97 -2.47 6.96
N ALA A 24 -10.82 -3.49 6.81
CA ALA A 24 -10.36 -4.86 6.62
C ALA A 24 -9.40 -4.96 5.41
N GLN A 25 -8.26 -5.66 5.59
CA GLN A 25 -7.21 -5.85 4.57
C GLN A 25 -7.78 -6.18 3.19
N ALA A 26 -8.73 -7.13 3.12
CA ALA A 26 -9.34 -7.55 1.85
C ALA A 26 -9.96 -6.38 1.06
N GLY A 27 -10.60 -5.43 1.73
CA GLY A 27 -11.22 -4.27 1.08
C GLY A 27 -10.20 -3.27 0.54
N VAL A 28 -9.09 -3.09 1.26
CA VAL A 28 -7.95 -2.26 0.81
C VAL A 28 -7.33 -2.90 -0.44
N LEU A 29 -7.01 -4.20 -0.39
CA LEU A 29 -6.43 -4.93 -1.51
C LEU A 29 -7.34 -4.90 -2.74
N GLN A 30 -8.64 -5.15 -2.58
CA GLN A 30 -9.60 -5.11 -3.69
C GLN A 30 -9.64 -3.73 -4.35
N THR A 31 -9.64 -2.66 -3.56
CA THR A 31 -9.69 -1.31 -4.10
C THR A 31 -8.39 -0.95 -4.81
N MET A 32 -7.25 -1.33 -4.23
CA MET A 32 -5.95 -1.13 -4.85
C MET A 32 -5.77 -1.90 -6.14
N THR A 33 -6.25 -3.15 -6.22
CA THR A 33 -6.29 -3.93 -7.46
C THR A 33 -7.05 -3.20 -8.57
N ARG A 34 -8.18 -2.55 -8.24
CA ARG A 34 -8.93 -1.74 -9.22
C ARG A 34 -8.14 -0.50 -9.65
N LEU A 35 -7.51 0.21 -8.71
CA LEU A 35 -6.76 1.44 -9.00
C LEU A 35 -5.49 1.18 -9.81
N GLN A 36 -4.77 0.10 -9.51
CA GLN A 36 -3.52 -0.29 -10.16
C GLN A 36 -3.76 -1.08 -11.45
N GLY A 37 -5.01 -1.47 -11.73
CA GLY A 37 -5.37 -2.23 -12.94
C GLY A 37 -4.87 -3.67 -12.96
N GLY A 38 -4.56 -4.25 -11.79
CA GLY A 38 -4.04 -5.62 -11.69
C GLY A 38 -3.92 -6.10 -10.25
N SER A 39 -3.91 -7.42 -10.05
CA SER A 39 -3.75 -8.02 -8.73
C SER A 39 -2.31 -7.86 -8.21
N PRO A 40 -2.12 -7.68 -6.90
CA PRO A 40 -0.79 -7.70 -6.31
C PRO A 40 -0.20 -9.12 -6.31
N VAL A 41 1.13 -9.18 -6.24
CA VAL A 41 1.85 -10.36 -5.80
C VAL A 41 1.99 -10.30 -4.28
N GLU A 42 1.62 -11.38 -3.60
CA GLU A 42 1.90 -11.54 -2.16
C GLU A 42 3.37 -11.94 -2.00
N LEU A 43 4.08 -11.23 -1.12
CA LEU A 43 5.48 -11.45 -0.81
C LEU A 43 5.62 -11.78 0.69
N PRO A 44 6.26 -12.90 1.05
CA PRO A 44 6.63 -13.17 2.42
C PRO A 44 7.74 -12.20 2.86
N CYS A 45 7.61 -11.71 4.09
CA CYS A 45 8.61 -10.85 4.72
C CYS A 45 9.49 -11.67 5.65
N ASP A 46 10.66 -11.11 5.97
CA ASP A 46 11.56 -11.56 7.04
C ASP A 46 10.85 -11.79 8.38
N ASN A 47 9.85 -10.96 8.70
CA ASN A 47 8.94 -11.17 9.80
C ASN A 47 7.72 -11.99 9.37
N SER A 48 7.52 -13.17 9.95
CA SER A 48 6.41 -14.07 9.63
C SER A 48 5.02 -13.49 9.93
N ALA A 49 4.91 -12.50 10.82
CA ALA A 49 3.68 -11.79 11.10
C ALA A 49 3.31 -10.77 9.99
N ASN A 50 4.26 -10.45 9.12
CA ASN A 50 4.11 -9.48 8.05
C ASN A 50 3.82 -10.17 6.72
N ARG A 51 2.91 -9.56 5.96
CA ARG A 51 2.60 -9.90 4.57
C ARG A 51 2.70 -8.64 3.74
N ALA A 52 3.47 -8.69 2.66
CA ALA A 52 3.54 -7.59 1.71
C ALA A 52 2.76 -7.91 0.44
N TYR A 53 2.13 -6.90 -0.15
CA TYR A 53 1.40 -6.98 -1.40
C TYR A 53 1.96 -5.94 -2.35
N ARG A 54 2.57 -6.40 -3.45
CA ARG A 54 3.27 -5.57 -4.43
C ARG A 54 2.49 -5.54 -5.74
N TRP A 55 2.13 -4.35 -6.21
CA TRP A 55 1.60 -4.16 -7.57
C TRP A 55 2.71 -3.92 -8.57
N ARG A 56 2.52 -4.38 -9.81
CA ARG A 56 3.47 -4.17 -10.90
C ARG A 56 3.64 -2.67 -11.16
N ASN A 57 4.87 -2.17 -11.04
CA ASN A 57 5.20 -0.74 -11.16
C ASN A 57 4.40 0.18 -10.22
N GLY A 58 3.75 -0.38 -9.20
CA GLY A 58 2.83 0.34 -8.33
C GLY A 58 3.42 0.60 -6.94
N PRO A 59 2.59 0.60 -5.89
CA PRO A 59 3.02 0.60 -4.49
C PRO A 59 3.24 -0.82 -3.94
N MET A 60 3.86 -0.91 -2.77
CA MET A 60 3.87 -2.07 -1.90
C MET A 60 3.11 -1.71 -0.61
N LEU A 61 2.19 -2.55 -0.18
CA LEU A 61 1.52 -2.43 1.11
C LEU A 61 1.97 -3.55 2.03
N VAL A 62 2.21 -3.24 3.30
CA VAL A 62 2.59 -4.20 4.33
C VAL A 62 1.48 -4.28 5.36
N PHE A 63 1.04 -5.51 5.65
CA PHE A 63 0.06 -5.81 6.69
C PHE A 63 0.69 -6.71 7.75
N ARG A 64 0.42 -6.41 9.01
CA ARG A 64 0.79 -7.23 10.16
C ARG A 64 -0.46 -7.79 10.80
N ASN A 65 -0.61 -9.12 10.81
CA ASN A 65 -1.80 -9.80 11.34
C ASN A 65 -3.14 -9.23 10.80
N GLY A 66 -3.21 -8.86 9.52
CA GLY A 66 -4.42 -8.29 8.92
C GLY A 66 -4.57 -6.77 9.05
N ALA A 67 -3.75 -6.11 9.88
CA ALA A 67 -3.78 -4.67 10.05
C ALA A 67 -2.71 -4.01 9.18
N PHE A 68 -3.02 -2.85 8.59
CA PHE A 68 -2.03 -2.09 7.85
C PHE A 68 -0.88 -1.64 8.76
N ALA A 69 0.35 -1.89 8.29
CA ALA A 69 1.56 -1.59 9.04
C ALA A 69 2.48 -0.58 8.31
N GLY A 70 2.35 -0.46 6.99
CA GLY A 70 3.15 0.46 6.21
C GLY A 70 2.98 0.33 4.70
N TRP A 71 3.54 1.28 3.96
CA TRP A 71 3.59 1.27 2.50
C TRP A 71 4.95 1.73 1.99
N SER A 72 5.27 1.36 0.75
CA SER A 72 6.34 1.98 -0.03
C SER A 72 5.94 2.20 -1.48
N ILE A 73 6.48 3.24 -2.08
CA ILE A 73 6.23 3.67 -3.45
C ILE A 73 7.56 4.01 -4.11
N SER A 74 7.58 3.95 -5.44
CA SER A 74 8.79 4.26 -6.22
C SER A 74 8.93 5.75 -6.53
N ASP A 75 7.83 6.51 -6.46
CA ASP A 75 7.75 7.92 -6.84
C ASP A 75 7.26 8.76 -5.65
N ALA A 76 8.12 9.64 -5.14
CA ALA A 76 7.81 10.52 -4.02
C ALA A 76 6.68 11.51 -4.33
N ALA A 77 6.40 11.82 -5.60
CA ALA A 77 5.28 12.68 -5.99
C ALA A 77 3.91 12.04 -5.67
N GLN A 78 3.88 10.73 -5.46
CA GLN A 78 2.69 10.01 -5.01
C GLN A 78 2.53 10.02 -3.48
N SER A 79 3.42 10.63 -2.71
CA SER A 79 3.21 10.81 -1.26
C SER A 79 2.74 12.21 -0.91
N ALA A 80 1.91 12.33 0.13
CA ALA A 80 1.50 13.60 0.70
C ALA A 80 2.64 14.36 1.40
N ASP A 81 3.64 13.65 1.91
CA ASP A 81 4.77 14.24 2.64
C ASP A 81 6.12 14.13 1.89
N GLY A 82 6.09 13.69 0.63
CA GLY A 82 7.28 13.51 -0.20
C GLY A 82 8.17 12.32 0.18
N ARG A 83 7.74 11.43 1.08
CA ARG A 83 8.46 10.20 1.42
C ARG A 83 8.13 9.07 0.44
N THR A 84 9.07 8.17 0.22
CA THR A 84 8.85 6.94 -0.58
C THR A 84 8.43 5.74 0.26
N ALA A 85 8.38 5.87 1.59
CA ALA A 85 7.88 4.83 2.48
C ALA A 85 7.33 5.42 3.77
N PHE A 86 6.41 4.68 4.38
CA PHE A 86 5.84 4.97 5.70
C PHE A 86 5.66 3.67 6.48
N GLY A 87 5.90 3.72 7.80
CA GLY A 87 5.65 2.60 8.70
C GLY A 87 6.61 1.43 8.48
N GLN A 88 6.10 0.21 8.64
CA GLN A 88 6.89 -1.00 8.40
C GLN A 88 7.09 -1.23 6.90
N THR A 89 8.33 -1.47 6.52
CA THR A 89 8.68 -1.99 5.21
C THR A 89 8.87 -3.51 5.29
N CYS A 90 8.79 -4.16 4.14
CA CYS A 90 9.08 -5.57 3.99
C CYS A 90 10.34 -5.69 3.14
N VAL A 91 11.36 -6.38 3.63
CA VAL A 91 12.44 -6.89 2.79
C VAL A 91 11.95 -8.23 2.25
N PRO A 92 11.61 -8.35 0.95
CA PRO A 92 11.16 -9.61 0.40
C PRO A 92 12.26 -10.66 0.55
N LEU A 93 11.94 -11.81 1.12
CA LEU A 93 12.83 -12.97 1.07
C LEU A 93 12.74 -13.53 -0.35
N GLY A 94 13.73 -13.20 -1.17
CA GLY A 94 13.88 -13.70 -2.55
C GLY A 94 14.31 -15.15 -2.62
#